data_AF-A0A955KGG3-F1
#
_entry.id   AF-A0A955KGG3-F1
#
_cell.length_a   1.000
_cell.length_b   1.000
_cell.length_c   1.000
_cell.angle_alpha   90.00
_cell.angle_beta   90.00
_cell.angle_gamma   90.00
#
_symmetry.space_group_name_H-M   'P 1'
#
loop_
_entity.id
_entity.type
_entity.pdbx_description
1 polymer ?
#
loop_
_entity_poly.entity_id
_entity_poly.type
_entity_poly.pdbx_seq_one_letter_code
_entity_poly.pdbx_strand_id
1 'polypeptide(L)'
;MPIQTQTQQLLEERLSVVPKEVRSVICGDKLNEIVRAIQIDFSLTDIQSNRLSDEILLTLLFFYPTINLDNRILESLGIDTEASGKISSYVQQSLFAPMSGIYEQTNEMFVTDEAKSYKTVPEVTASIATPNIRTMQGDIKATSQEDLLKGKQETKIDDDTPRWGNQT
;
A
#
# COMPACT_ATOMS: atom_id res chain seq x y z
N MET A 1 9.41 -38.18 7.03
CA MET A 1 10.03 -37.20 6.11
C MET A 1 9.65 -35.82 6.60
N PRO A 2 10.59 -34.88 6.78
CA PRO A 2 10.26 -33.57 7.30
C PRO A 2 9.41 -32.83 6.26
N ILE A 3 8.36 -32.17 6.72
CA ILE A 3 7.59 -31.21 5.94
C ILE A 3 8.53 -30.02 5.77
N GLN A 4 9.38 -30.02 4.73
CA GLN A 4 9.87 -28.78 4.18
C GLN A 4 8.61 -28.01 3.76
N THR A 5 8.30 -26.94 4.48
CA THR A 5 7.17 -26.07 4.17
C THR A 5 7.33 -25.61 2.73
N GLN A 6 6.25 -25.63 1.94
CA GLN A 6 6.25 -25.17 0.53
C GLN A 6 6.94 -23.80 0.37
N THR A 7 6.87 -22.95 1.40
CA THR A 7 7.56 -21.67 1.52
C THR A 7 9.09 -21.78 1.44
N GLN A 8 9.68 -22.80 2.05
CA GLN A 8 11.13 -23.02 2.06
C GLN A 8 11.65 -23.44 0.68
N GLN A 9 10.91 -24.32 0.00
CA GLN A 9 11.22 -24.74 -1.37
C GLN A 9 11.08 -23.59 -2.36
N LEU A 10 10.03 -22.77 -2.23
CA LEU A 10 9.83 -21.59 -3.07
C LEU A 10 10.97 -20.56 -2.89
N LEU A 11 11.46 -20.39 -1.66
CA LEU A 11 12.56 -19.48 -1.37
C LEU A 11 13.89 -19.99 -1.97
N GLU A 12 14.18 -21.30 -1.84
CA GLU A 12 15.37 -21.92 -2.43
C GLU A 12 15.35 -21.86 -3.97
N GLU A 13 14.20 -22.17 -4.57
CA GLU A 13 14.00 -22.08 -6.02
C GLU A 13 14.23 -20.65 -6.51
N ARG A 14 13.67 -19.65 -5.81
CA ARG A 14 13.87 -18.23 -6.13
C ARG A 14 15.33 -17.81 -5.96
N LEU A 15 15.99 -18.17 -4.86
CA LEU A 15 17.41 -17.85 -4.67
C LEU A 15 18.32 -18.49 -5.74
N SER A 16 17.93 -19.61 -6.34
CA SER A 16 18.70 -20.26 -7.40
C SER A 16 18.68 -19.48 -8.73
N VAL A 17 17.58 -18.77 -9.02
CA VAL A 17 17.39 -17.98 -10.25
C VAL A 17 17.72 -16.49 -10.06
N VAL A 18 17.90 -16.04 -8.82
CA VAL A 18 18.24 -14.65 -8.52
C VAL A 18 19.66 -14.32 -9.03
N PRO A 19 19.84 -13.23 -9.80
CA PRO A 19 21.15 -12.77 -10.27
C PRO A 19 22.16 -12.60 -9.14
N LYS A 20 23.44 -12.80 -9.46
CA LYS A 20 24.52 -12.82 -8.46
C LYS A 20 24.61 -11.50 -7.71
N GLU A 21 24.36 -10.41 -8.40
CA GLU A 21 24.36 -9.04 -7.89
C GLU A 21 23.30 -8.88 -6.80
N VAL A 22 22.07 -9.34 -7.06
CA VAL A 22 20.96 -9.30 -6.10
C VAL A 22 21.25 -10.23 -4.91
N ARG A 23 21.77 -11.44 -5.15
CA ARG A 23 22.23 -12.33 -4.07
C ARG A 23 23.31 -11.71 -3.19
N SER A 24 24.25 -10.97 -3.79
CA SER A 24 25.29 -10.27 -3.04
C SER A 24 24.73 -9.17 -2.15
N VAL A 25 23.62 -8.54 -2.54
CA VAL A 25 22.93 -7.54 -1.72
C VAL A 25 22.15 -8.20 -0.57
N ILE A 26 21.48 -9.33 -0.84
CA ILE A 26 20.70 -10.08 0.16
C ILE A 26 21.61 -10.76 1.20
N CYS A 27 22.64 -11.47 0.74
CA CYS A 27 23.54 -12.24 1.60
C CYS A 27 24.70 -11.42 2.18
N GLY A 28 24.91 -10.19 1.68
CA GLY A 28 25.88 -9.26 2.22
C GLY A 28 25.27 -8.32 3.26
N ASP A 29 26.08 -7.39 3.77
CA ASP A 29 25.63 -6.43 4.79
C ASP A 29 24.91 -5.21 4.21
N LYS A 30 24.90 -5.04 2.88
CA LYS A 30 24.37 -3.83 2.23
C LYS A 30 22.90 -3.55 2.56
N LEU A 31 22.05 -4.59 2.59
CA LEU A 31 20.65 -4.43 2.98
C LEU A 31 20.54 -3.94 4.43
N ASN A 32 21.27 -4.59 5.34
CA ASN A 32 21.29 -4.24 6.77
C ASN A 32 21.80 -2.82 7.00
N GLU A 33 22.84 -2.39 6.28
CA GLU A 33 23.38 -1.03 6.34
C GLU A 33 22.35 0.02 5.91
N ILE A 34 21.66 -0.23 4.79
CA ILE A 34 20.62 0.68 4.28
C ILE A 34 19.44 0.77 5.25
N VAL A 35 18.93 -0.38 5.72
CA VAL A 35 17.83 -0.42 6.69
C VAL A 35 18.21 0.29 7.98
N ARG A 36 19.44 0.10 8.47
CA ARG A 36 19.95 0.79 9.66
C ARG A 36 20.08 2.30 9.47
N ALA A 37 20.56 2.74 8.30
CA ALA A 37 20.63 4.17 7.98
C ALA A 37 19.23 4.80 8.00
N ILE A 38 18.25 4.16 7.35
CA ILE A 38 16.86 4.61 7.35
C ILE A 38 16.26 4.60 8.76
N GLN A 39 16.55 3.56 9.55
CA GLN A 39 16.07 3.47 10.93
C GLN A 39 16.51 4.69 11.75
N ILE A 40 17.77 5.11 11.61
CA ILE A 40 18.32 6.27 12.30
C ILE A 40 17.69 7.56 11.77
N ASP A 41 17.68 7.76 10.45
CA ASP A 41 17.25 9.01 9.82
C ASP A 41 15.75 9.29 10.01
N PHE A 42 14.92 8.25 10.06
CA PHE A 42 13.47 8.35 10.20
C PHE A 42 12.97 7.95 11.60
N SER A 43 13.88 7.68 12.54
CA SER A 43 13.56 7.26 13.92
C SER A 43 12.59 6.07 13.97
N LEU A 44 12.80 5.08 13.09
CA LEU A 44 11.95 3.89 13.05
C LEU A 44 12.17 3.03 14.30
N THR A 45 11.08 2.46 14.81
CA THR A 45 11.18 1.41 15.84
C THR A 45 11.83 0.15 15.26
N ASP A 46 12.37 -0.72 16.11
CA ASP A 46 12.97 -1.99 15.67
C ASP A 46 11.95 -2.85 14.88
N ILE A 47 10.68 -2.82 15.27
CA ILE A 47 9.61 -3.53 14.56
C ILE A 47 9.42 -2.96 13.16
N GLN A 48 9.40 -1.64 13.01
CA GLN A 48 9.27 -0.99 11.69
C GLN A 48 10.52 -1.22 10.82
N SER A 49 11.71 -1.23 11.42
CA SER A 49 12.97 -1.53 10.75
C SER A 49 12.96 -2.96 10.17
N ASN A 50 12.49 -3.94 10.96
CA ASN A 50 12.33 -5.32 10.49
C ASN A 50 11.31 -5.41 9.34
N ARG A 51 10.15 -4.74 9.46
CA ARG A 51 9.14 -4.74 8.38
C ARG A 51 9.65 -4.08 7.11
N LEU A 52 10.43 -3.01 7.23
CA LEU A 52 11.08 -2.38 6.08
C LEU A 52 12.05 -3.35 5.40
N SER A 53 12.86 -4.05 6.18
CA SER A 53 13.76 -5.08 5.66
C SER A 53 12.99 -6.16 4.90
N ASP A 54 11.85 -6.61 5.42
CA ASP A 54 10.99 -7.59 4.75
C ASP A 54 10.46 -7.08 3.41
N GLU A 55 9.94 -5.85 3.35
CA GLU A 55 9.44 -5.26 2.11
C GLU A 55 10.53 -5.13 1.04
N ILE A 56 11.73 -4.70 1.45
CA ILE A 56 12.87 -4.58 0.55
C ILE A 56 13.30 -5.96 0.07
N LEU A 57 13.36 -6.95 0.97
CA LEU A 57 13.76 -8.32 0.63
C LEU A 57 12.78 -8.98 -0.34
N LEU A 58 11.47 -8.83 -0.13
CA LEU A 58 10.44 -9.36 -1.01
C LEU A 58 10.52 -8.73 -2.41
N THR A 59 10.83 -7.44 -2.47
CA THR A 59 11.10 -6.73 -3.73
C THR A 59 12.40 -7.21 -4.38
N LEU A 60 13.45 -7.45 -3.59
CA LEU A 60 14.72 -7.97 -4.06
C LEU A 60 14.58 -9.36 -4.68
N LEU A 61 13.75 -10.21 -4.08
CA LEU A 61 13.44 -11.57 -4.54
C LEU A 61 12.40 -11.63 -5.67
N PHE A 62 12.01 -10.49 -6.24
CA PHE A 62 11.04 -10.37 -7.33
C PHE A 62 9.63 -10.87 -6.99
N PHE A 63 9.24 -10.92 -5.71
CA PHE A 63 7.85 -11.19 -5.32
C PHE A 63 6.94 -9.98 -5.57
N TYR A 64 7.50 -8.77 -5.50
CA TYR A 64 6.76 -7.54 -5.76
C TYR A 64 7.54 -6.58 -6.67
N PRO A 65 6.83 -5.79 -7.49
CA PRO A 65 7.47 -4.77 -8.31
C PRO A 65 7.92 -3.57 -7.47
N THR A 66 8.93 -2.88 -7.97
CA THR A 66 9.51 -1.67 -7.34
C THR A 66 8.57 -0.46 -7.41
N ILE A 67 7.64 -0.41 -8.36
CA ILE A 67 6.78 0.76 -8.65
C ILE A 67 5.83 1.13 -7.50
N ASN A 68 5.43 0.16 -6.67
CA ASN A 68 4.51 0.36 -5.55
C ASN A 68 5.20 0.20 -4.18
N LEU A 69 6.52 0.35 -4.13
CA LEU A 69 7.30 0.14 -2.90
C LEU A 69 6.93 1.18 -1.82
N ASP A 70 6.64 2.41 -2.21
CA ASP A 70 6.17 3.48 -1.32
C ASP A 70 4.83 3.12 -0.64
N ASN A 71 3.86 2.61 -1.38
CA ASN A 71 2.57 2.20 -0.80
C ASN A 71 2.74 1.01 0.16
N ARG A 72 3.59 0.05 -0.18
CA ARG A 72 3.87 -1.08 0.73
C ARG A 72 4.59 -0.64 2.00
N ILE A 73 5.59 0.24 1.89
CA ILE A 73 6.27 0.81 3.05
C ILE A 73 5.28 1.57 3.94
N LEU A 74 4.39 2.36 3.33
CA LEU A 74 3.36 3.11 4.03
C LEU A 74 2.48 2.18 4.87
N GLU A 75 1.93 1.14 4.23
CA GLU A 75 1.04 0.16 4.86
C GLU A 75 1.76 -0.68 5.93
N SER A 76 2.96 -1.18 5.62
CA SER A 76 3.70 -2.08 6.52
C SER A 76 4.26 -1.35 7.74
N LEU A 77 4.74 -0.11 7.60
CA LEU A 77 5.32 0.64 8.73
C LEU A 77 4.28 1.49 9.49
N GLY A 78 3.12 1.77 8.90
CA GLY A 78 2.08 2.61 9.51
C GLY A 78 2.55 4.06 9.74
N ILE A 79 3.35 4.59 8.80
CA ILE A 79 3.90 5.95 8.83
C ILE A 79 3.08 6.89 7.94
N ASP A 80 3.47 8.17 7.86
CA ASP A 80 2.83 9.11 6.94
C ASP A 80 3.36 8.95 5.49
N THR A 81 2.58 9.47 4.55
CA THR A 81 2.87 9.40 3.11
C THR A 81 4.18 10.09 2.72
N GLU A 82 4.53 11.19 3.38
CA GLU A 82 5.76 11.93 3.06
C GLU A 82 7.00 11.14 3.50
N ALA A 83 6.99 10.60 4.73
CA ALA A 83 8.05 9.73 5.22
C ALA A 83 8.20 8.48 4.35
N SER A 84 7.11 7.81 4.01
CA SER A 84 7.15 6.63 3.13
C SER A 84 7.76 6.94 1.76
N GLY A 85 7.35 8.06 1.14
CA GLY A 85 7.90 8.49 -0.14
C GLY A 85 9.41 8.76 -0.09
N LYS A 86 9.89 9.39 0.99
CA LYS A 86 11.32 9.64 1.19
C LYS A 86 12.11 8.35 1.41
N ILE A 87 11.60 7.43 2.23
CA ILE A 87 12.22 6.12 2.45
C ILE A 87 12.30 5.35 1.14
N SER A 88 11.18 5.24 0.41
CA SER A 88 11.13 4.57 -0.88
C SER A 88 12.14 5.15 -1.87
N SER A 89 12.23 6.49 -1.96
CA SER A 89 13.21 7.16 -2.82
C SER A 89 14.67 6.83 -2.42
N TYR A 90 14.96 6.82 -1.12
CA TYR A 90 16.29 6.46 -0.62
C TYR A 90 16.65 5.01 -0.99
N VAL A 91 15.72 4.07 -0.79
CA VAL A 91 15.91 2.67 -1.15
C VAL A 91 16.10 2.52 -2.66
N GLN A 92 15.28 3.18 -3.47
CA GLN A 92 15.41 3.16 -4.93
C GLN A 92 16.79 3.62 -5.39
N GLN A 93 17.30 4.73 -4.85
CA GLN A 93 18.60 5.27 -5.25
C GLN A 93 19.77 4.42 -4.74
N SER A 94 19.70 3.93 -3.51
CA SER A 94 20.83 3.26 -2.84
C SER A 94 20.94 1.77 -3.20
N LEU A 95 19.80 1.13 -3.47
CA LEU A 95 19.68 -0.31 -3.64
C LEU A 95 19.32 -0.67 -5.08
N PHE A 96 18.21 -0.16 -5.62
CA PHE A 96 17.65 -0.64 -6.89
C PHE A 96 18.27 0.02 -8.13
N ALA A 97 18.59 1.31 -8.09
CA ALA A 97 19.17 2.03 -9.22
C ALA A 97 20.51 1.43 -9.70
N PRO A 98 21.44 1.01 -8.82
CA PRO A 98 22.64 0.27 -9.24
C PRO A 98 22.37 -1.06 -9.96
N MET A 99 21.16 -1.59 -9.83
CA MET A 99 20.72 -2.87 -10.40
C MET A 99 19.60 -2.70 -11.44
N SER A 100 19.35 -1.49 -11.95
CA SER A 100 18.19 -1.20 -12.81
C SER A 100 18.09 -2.14 -14.02
N GLY A 101 19.20 -2.43 -14.69
CA GLY A 101 19.24 -3.34 -15.83
C GLY A 101 18.86 -4.79 -15.51
N ILE A 102 18.97 -5.21 -14.25
CA ILE A 102 18.51 -6.54 -13.79
C ILE A 102 17.00 -6.54 -13.65
N TYR A 103 16.42 -5.50 -13.03
CA TYR A 103 14.98 -5.39 -12.81
C TYR A 103 14.20 -5.14 -14.10
N GLU A 104 14.79 -4.45 -15.08
CA GLU A 104 14.20 -4.29 -16.41
C GLU A 104 14.06 -5.65 -17.14
N GLN A 105 15.06 -6.53 -17.05
CA GLN A 105 15.04 -7.85 -17.70
C GLN A 105 14.16 -8.88 -16.98
N THR A 106 14.10 -8.84 -15.65
CA THR A 106 13.35 -9.83 -14.85
C THR A 106 11.86 -9.53 -14.75
N ASN A 107 11.45 -8.26 -14.88
CA ASN A 107 10.02 -7.93 -14.96
C ASN A 107 9.34 -8.59 -16.16
N GLU A 108 10.06 -8.82 -17.27
CA GLU A 108 9.54 -9.58 -18.42
C GLU A 108 9.43 -11.09 -18.16
N MET A 109 10.34 -11.64 -17.35
CA MET A 109 10.48 -13.08 -17.11
C MET A 109 9.51 -13.61 -16.03
N PHE A 110 9.07 -12.78 -15.09
CA PHE A 110 8.18 -13.20 -13.99
C PHE A 110 6.72 -12.73 -14.14
N VAL A 111 6.46 -11.64 -14.88
CA VAL A 111 5.08 -11.24 -15.24
C VAL A 111 4.41 -12.30 -16.14
N THR A 112 5.19 -13.12 -16.85
CA THR A 112 4.69 -14.22 -17.69
C THR A 112 4.28 -15.48 -16.92
N ASP A 113 4.74 -15.67 -15.67
CA ASP A 113 4.41 -16.87 -14.88
C ASP A 113 3.16 -16.70 -14.02
N GLU A 114 2.91 -15.51 -13.49
CA GLU A 114 1.65 -15.24 -12.78
C GLU A 114 0.44 -15.30 -13.71
N ALA A 115 0.57 -14.88 -14.98
CA ALA A 115 -0.51 -14.96 -15.96
C ALA A 115 -0.95 -16.41 -16.30
N LYS A 116 -0.20 -17.44 -15.85
CA LYS A 116 -0.56 -18.85 -16.04
C LYS A 116 -1.08 -19.54 -14.77
N SER A 117 -0.90 -18.95 -13.58
CA SER A 117 -1.30 -19.57 -12.31
C SER A 117 -2.69 -19.17 -11.78
N TYR A 118 -3.50 -18.44 -12.57
CA TYR A 118 -4.91 -18.13 -12.24
C TYR A 118 -5.93 -18.80 -13.16
N LYS A 119 -5.54 -19.73 -14.03
CA LYS A 119 -6.52 -20.56 -14.74
C LYS A 119 -6.80 -21.81 -13.90
N THR A 120 -8.08 -21.96 -13.57
CA THR A 120 -8.77 -23.03 -12.86
C THR A 120 -8.73 -23.02 -11.33
N VAL A 121 -9.34 -21.98 -10.73
CA VAL A 121 -10.29 -22.27 -9.64
C VAL A 121 -11.66 -22.44 -10.31
N PRO A 122 -12.36 -23.58 -10.14
CA PRO A 122 -13.72 -23.69 -10.64
C PRO A 122 -14.58 -22.61 -9.97
N GLU A 123 -15.23 -21.81 -10.80
CA GLU A 123 -16.25 -20.86 -10.41
C GLU A 123 -17.38 -21.63 -9.70
N VAL A 124 -17.33 -21.68 -8.37
CA VAL A 124 -18.48 -22.08 -7.58
C VAL A 124 -19.44 -20.91 -7.62
N THR A 125 -20.31 -20.93 -8.64
CA THR A 125 -21.49 -20.06 -8.73
C THR A 125 -22.40 -20.35 -7.55
N ALA A 126 -22.16 -19.71 -6.41
CA ALA A 126 -23.17 -19.55 -5.39
C ALA A 126 -24.14 -18.48 -5.88
N SER A 127 -25.24 -18.93 -6.49
CA SER A 127 -26.44 -18.13 -6.74
C SER A 127 -26.89 -17.50 -5.42
N ILE A 128 -26.55 -16.23 -5.22
CA ILE A 128 -27.21 -15.42 -4.20
C ILE A 128 -28.55 -15.03 -4.80
N ALA A 129 -29.58 -15.78 -4.41
CA ALA A 129 -30.96 -15.45 -4.72
C ALA A 129 -31.26 -14.04 -4.21
N THR A 130 -31.52 -13.13 -5.14
CA THR A 130 -32.06 -11.80 -4.88
C THR A 130 -33.38 -11.95 -4.10
N PRO A 131 -33.55 -11.37 -2.91
CA PRO A 131 -34.87 -11.27 -2.32
C PRO A 131 -35.73 -10.34 -3.19
N ASN A 132 -36.74 -10.95 -3.79
CA ASN A 132 -37.78 -10.32 -4.60
C ASN A 132 -38.63 -9.38 -3.74
N ILE A 133 -38.34 -8.07 -3.76
CA ILE A 133 -39.26 -7.06 -3.23
C ILE A 133 -40.15 -6.59 -4.37
N ARG A 134 -41.27 -7.31 -4.56
CA ARG A 134 -42.39 -6.86 -5.39
C ARG A 134 -43.51 -6.34 -4.49
N THR A 135 -43.79 -5.05 -4.67
CA THR A 135 -45.11 -4.43 -4.58
C THR A 135 -45.75 -4.30 -3.20
N MET A 136 -45.66 -3.10 -2.63
CA MET A 136 -46.89 -2.42 -2.18
C MET A 136 -46.93 -1.04 -2.84
N GLN A 137 -47.92 -0.86 -3.71
CA GLN A 137 -48.40 0.45 -4.14
C GLN A 137 -48.86 1.23 -2.92
N GLY A 138 -48.34 2.43 -2.75
CA GLY A 138 -48.82 3.44 -1.82
C GLY A 138 -48.23 4.77 -2.25
N ASP A 139 -49.10 5.66 -2.69
CA ASP A 139 -48.80 6.96 -3.29
C ASP A 139 -47.72 7.75 -2.57
N ILE A 140 -46.63 8.07 -3.25
CA ILE A 140 -45.76 9.18 -2.88
C ILE A 140 -45.72 10.11 -4.08
N LYS A 141 -46.53 11.17 -4.01
CA LYS A 141 -46.51 12.31 -4.91
C LYS A 141 -45.06 12.77 -5.13
N ALA A 142 -44.68 12.87 -6.40
CA ALA A 142 -43.50 13.59 -6.83
C ALA A 142 -43.54 15.01 -6.25
N THR A 143 -42.57 15.35 -5.41
CA THR A 143 -42.27 16.75 -5.08
C THR A 143 -41.04 17.11 -5.88
N SER A 144 -41.26 17.82 -6.98
CA SER A 144 -40.21 18.35 -7.86
C SER A 144 -39.26 19.26 -7.09
N GLN A 145 -38.01 19.21 -7.54
CA GLN A 145 -36.84 19.88 -7.00
C GLN A 145 -36.80 21.39 -7.34
N GLU A 146 -37.95 22.10 -7.29
CA GLU A 146 -38.06 23.51 -7.69
C GLU A 146 -38.55 24.49 -6.60
N ASP A 147 -38.82 24.04 -5.37
CA ASP A 147 -39.38 24.92 -4.31
C ASP A 147 -38.40 25.35 -3.19
N LEU A 148 -37.09 25.10 -3.30
CA LEU A 148 -36.12 25.55 -2.28
C LEU A 148 -35.49 26.93 -2.53
N LEU A 149 -35.99 27.70 -3.50
CA LEU A 149 -35.61 29.11 -3.69
C LEU A 149 -36.85 29.99 -3.85
N LYS A 150 -37.51 30.36 -2.73
CA LYS A 150 -38.18 31.66 -2.52
C LYS A 150 -38.84 31.77 -1.14
N GLY A 151 -38.47 32.83 -0.40
CA GLY A 151 -39.23 33.37 0.75
C GLY A 151 -38.53 33.10 2.09
N LYS A 152 -37.75 34.05 2.62
CA LYS A 152 -38.17 35.16 3.52
C LYS A 152 -38.71 34.64 4.86
N GLN A 153 -38.40 35.16 6.04
CA GLN A 153 -37.69 36.36 6.51
C GLN A 153 -37.55 36.19 8.04
N GLU A 154 -36.58 36.90 8.63
CA GLU A 154 -36.64 37.48 9.98
C GLU A 154 -36.58 36.55 11.21
N THR A 155 -35.44 36.60 11.90
CA THR A 155 -35.41 37.07 13.29
C THR A 155 -34.08 37.76 13.55
N LYS A 156 -34.17 39.06 13.85
CA LYS A 156 -33.10 39.88 14.43
C LYS A 156 -32.84 39.38 15.85
N ILE A 157 -31.59 39.23 16.25
CA ILE A 157 -31.14 39.59 17.60
C ILE A 157 -29.77 40.26 17.43
N ASP A 158 -29.68 41.44 18.03
CA ASP A 158 -28.69 42.48 17.85
C ASP A 158 -27.31 42.18 18.47
N ASP A 159 -26.35 42.98 18.00
CA ASP A 159 -25.09 43.41 18.61
C ASP A 159 -24.94 43.18 20.12
N ASP A 160 -23.77 42.66 20.53
CA ASP A 160 -22.79 43.53 21.20
C ASP A 160 -21.43 42.84 21.37
N THR A 161 -20.43 43.32 20.63
CA THR A 161 -19.03 43.23 21.03
C THR A 161 -18.59 44.61 21.49
N PRO A 162 -17.91 44.73 22.63
CA PRO A 162 -16.70 45.56 22.60
C PRO A 162 -15.48 44.91 23.29
N ARG A 163 -14.35 45.06 22.60
CA ARG A 163 -12.99 45.11 23.17
C ARG A 163 -12.88 46.23 24.23
N TRP A 164 -12.01 46.06 25.22
CA TRP A 164 -10.85 46.92 25.60
C TRP A 164 -10.40 46.55 27.02
N GLY A 165 -9.08 46.48 27.24
CA GLY A 165 -8.47 45.97 28.47
C GLY A 165 -8.46 46.94 29.65
N ASN A 166 -7.91 46.48 30.77
CA ASN A 166 -7.28 47.34 31.76
C ASN A 166 -6.15 46.61 32.48
N GLN A 167 -5.10 47.38 32.71
CA GLN A 167 -3.86 47.05 33.41
C GLN A 167 -4.11 46.91 34.92
N THR A 168 -3.24 46.14 35.57
CA THR A 168 -2.82 46.34 36.97
C THR A 168 -1.33 46.13 37.04
#